data_AF-A0A2V5ZNS0-F1
#
_entry.id   AF-A0A2V5ZNS0-F1
#
_cell.length_a   1.000
_cell.length_b   1.000
_cell.length_c   1.000
_cell.angle_alpha   90.00
_cell.angle_beta   90.00
_cell.angle_gamma   90.00
#
_symmetry.space_group_name_H-M   'P 1'
#
loop_
_entity.id
_entity.type
_entity.pdbx_description
1 polymer ?
#
loop_
_entity_poly.entity_id
_entity_poly.type
_entity_poly.pdbx_seq_one_letter_code
_entity_poly.pdbx_strand_id
1 'polypeptide(L)'
;WPALTGAGQRFRAKAQVGSQRKDFIVSLTEPYFLNQRIALSTSAFYSEATYLSSAYDQRNYGFSVEARRPIYSWIYGVLGYSLQNYDIYNLASGISPQIESEKGTTTQSMVTGSLV
;
A
#
# COMPACT_ATOMS: atom_id res chain seq x y z
N TRP A 1 15.64 8.06 16.00
CA TRP A 1 15.62 7.86 17.47
C TRP A 1 14.17 7.88 17.97
N PRO A 2 13.84 7.16 19.07
CA PRO A 2 12.75 6.21 19.05
C PRO A 2 11.52 6.63 19.87
N ALA A 3 10.46 5.85 19.63
CA ALA A 3 9.24 5.68 20.41
C ALA A 3 8.07 6.62 20.11
N LEU A 4 7.10 6.08 19.37
CA LEU A 4 5.71 6.24 19.79
C LEU A 4 5.52 5.30 20.99
N THR A 5 5.69 5.90 22.19
CA THR A 5 5.29 5.41 23.52
C THR A 5 5.72 4.01 23.97
N GLY A 6 7.02 3.67 23.90
CA GLY A 6 7.66 2.63 24.74
C GLY A 6 7.24 1.17 24.56
N ALA A 7 6.14 0.87 23.85
CA ALA A 7 5.57 -0.47 23.69
C ALA A 7 6.13 -1.25 22.48
N GLY A 8 7.25 -0.82 21.91
CA GLY A 8 7.86 -1.45 20.73
C GLY A 8 7.20 -1.09 19.39
N GLN A 9 6.40 -0.02 19.34
CA GLN A 9 5.80 0.47 18.10
C GLN A 9 6.87 0.88 17.08
N ARG A 10 6.65 0.54 15.80
CA ARG A 10 7.56 0.85 14.70
C ARG A 10 6.90 1.84 13.73
N PHE A 11 7.49 3.03 13.64
CA PHE A 11 7.14 4.00 12.59
C PHE A 11 8.15 3.92 11.45
N ARG A 12 7.67 3.97 10.20
CA ARG A 12 8.48 4.00 8.99
C ARG A 12 7.91 5.04 8.04
N ALA A 13 8.73 6.00 7.65
CA ALA A 13 8.46 6.87 6.52
C ALA A 13 9.55 6.64 5.46
N LYS A 14 9.15 6.52 4.20
CA LYS A 14 10.04 6.41 3.05
C LYS A 14 9.53 7.39 1.99
N ALA A 15 10.42 8.22 1.49
CA ALA A 15 10.20 9.07 0.33
C ALA A 15 11.29 8.77 -0.70
N GLN A 16 10.90 8.62 -1.96
CA GLN A 16 11.78 8.41 -3.09
C GLN A 16 11.31 9.31 -4.21
N VAL A 17 12.17 10.23 -4.64
CA VAL A 17 11.86 11.19 -5.69
C VAL A 17 12.87 10.99 -6.81
N GLY A 18 12.39 10.53 -7.97
CA GLY A 18 13.16 10.39 -9.19
C GLY A 18 12.47 11.12 -10.34
N SER A 19 13.17 11.24 -11.47
CA SER A 19 12.65 11.84 -12.70
C SER A 19 11.44 11.08 -13.27
N GLN A 20 11.37 9.77 -13.05
CA GLN A 20 10.37 8.88 -13.63
C GLN A 20 9.48 8.18 -12.61
N ARG A 21 9.84 8.25 -11.31
CA ARG A 21 9.17 7.53 -10.24
C ARG A 21 9.18 8.33 -8.96
N LYS A 22 8.03 8.49 -8.35
CA LYS A 22 7.88 9.14 -7.04
C LYS A 22 7.11 8.22 -6.12
N ASP A 23 7.74 7.76 -5.04
CA ASP A 23 7.11 6.90 -4.05
C ASP A 23 7.18 7.54 -2.67
N PHE A 24 6.04 7.59 -1.99
CA PHE A 24 5.90 7.99 -0.61
C PHE A 24 5.15 6.90 0.14
N ILE A 25 5.74 6.40 1.23
CA ILE A 25 5.15 5.37 2.06
C ILE A 25 5.31 5.79 3.50
N VAL A 26 4.21 5.79 4.23
CA VAL A 26 4.19 5.97 5.68
C VAL A 26 3.55 4.74 6.29
N SER A 27 4.15 4.18 7.33
CA SER A 27 3.68 2.96 7.98
C SER A 27 3.88 3.05 9.48
N LEU A 28 2.90 2.59 10.23
CA LEU A 28 2.92 2.45 11.67
C LEU A 28 2.57 1.00 12.03
N THR A 29 3.39 0.37 12.86
CA THR A 29 3.15 -0.99 13.32
C THR A 29 3.10 -1.01 14.85
N GLU A 30 1.98 -1.47 15.40
CA GLU A 30 1.79 -1.76 16.81
C GLU A 30 1.92 -3.28 17.05
N PRO A 31 2.96 -3.76 17.75
CA PRO A 31 3.21 -5.19 17.90
C PRO A 31 2.25 -5.91 18.85
N TYR A 32 1.63 -5.17 19.79
CA TYR A 32 0.71 -5.71 20.79
C TYR A 32 -0.58 -4.88 20.83
N PHE A 33 -1.35 -4.96 19.76
CA PHE A 33 -2.61 -4.23 19.64
C PHE A 33 -3.58 -4.64 20.74
N LEU A 34 -4.12 -3.66 21.48
CA LEU A 34 -5.07 -3.85 22.58
C LEU A 34 -4.60 -4.82 23.68
N ASN A 35 -3.30 -4.80 24.01
CA ASN A 35 -2.67 -5.75 24.96
C ASN A 35 -2.76 -7.22 24.53
N GLN A 36 -3.05 -7.49 23.26
CA GLN A 36 -3.06 -8.84 22.70
C GLN A 36 -1.83 -9.03 21.84
N ARG A 37 -1.38 -10.29 21.69
CA ARG A 37 -0.27 -10.65 20.79
C ARG A 37 -0.73 -10.61 19.31
N ILE A 38 -1.15 -9.44 18.87
CA ILE A 38 -1.57 -9.13 17.51
C ILE A 38 -0.76 -7.93 17.05
N ALA A 39 0.02 -8.11 16.00
CA ALA A 39 0.73 -7.03 15.36
C ALA A 39 -0.19 -6.36 14.34
N LEU A 40 -0.58 -5.11 14.59
CA LEU A 40 -1.38 -4.31 13.68
C LEU A 40 -0.46 -3.34 12.92
N SER A 41 -0.42 -3.43 11.60
CA SER A 41 0.32 -2.54 10.72
C SER A 41 -0.65 -1.72 9.89
N THR A 42 -0.56 -0.40 9.99
CA THR A 42 -1.29 0.54 9.14
C THR A 42 -0.29 1.24 8.22
N SER A 43 -0.63 1.36 6.94
CA SER A 43 0.22 2.08 5.99
C SER A 43 -0.59 2.90 5.02
N ALA A 44 -0.08 4.08 4.69
CA ALA A 44 -0.54 4.90 3.59
C ALA A 44 0.58 4.96 2.54
N PHE A 45 0.20 4.89 1.28
CA PHE A 45 1.16 4.91 0.18
C PHE A 45 0.67 5.81 -0.95
N TYR A 46 1.63 6.42 -1.62
CA TYR A 46 1.47 7.16 -2.86
C TYR A 46 2.62 6.75 -3.77
N SER A 47 2.31 6.36 -5.00
CA SER A 47 3.29 6.01 -6.01
C SER A 47 2.84 6.61 -7.35
N GLU A 48 3.75 7.29 -8.01
CA GLU A 48 3.57 7.82 -9.35
C GLU A 48 4.65 7.20 -10.23
N ALA A 49 4.24 6.56 -11.31
CA ALA A 49 5.14 5.89 -12.24
C ALA A 49 4.88 6.41 -13.65
N THR A 50 5.84 7.18 -14.15
CA THR A 50 5.83 7.84 -15.48
C THR A 50 6.61 7.02 -16.53
N TYR A 51 7.07 5.81 -16.17
CA TYR A 51 7.91 4.95 -17.01
C TYR A 51 7.23 3.63 -17.43
N LEU A 52 6.03 3.34 -16.94
CA LEU A 52 5.40 2.03 -17.18
C LEU A 52 5.01 1.82 -18.65
N SER A 53 4.76 2.90 -19.41
CA SER A 53 4.56 2.87 -20.84
C SER A 53 4.74 4.27 -21.44
N SER A 54 5.19 4.40 -22.68
CA SER A 54 5.11 5.67 -23.43
C SER A 54 3.66 6.06 -23.77
N ALA A 55 2.70 5.21 -23.41
CA ALA A 55 1.29 5.33 -23.74
C ALA A 55 0.43 5.89 -22.59
N TYR A 56 0.81 5.73 -21.32
CA TYR A 56 -0.01 6.22 -20.20
C TYR A 56 0.80 6.43 -18.93
N ASP A 57 0.39 7.43 -18.15
CA ASP A 57 0.87 7.65 -16.80
C ASP A 57 -0.10 7.04 -15.79
N GLN A 58 0.45 6.39 -14.76
CA GLN A 58 -0.35 5.80 -13.70
C GLN A 58 0.07 6.35 -12.33
N ARG A 59 -0.93 6.72 -11.54
CA ARG A 59 -0.75 7.14 -10.16
C ARG A 59 -1.61 6.29 -9.24
N ASN A 60 -0.97 5.78 -8.21
CA ASN A 60 -1.56 4.89 -7.24
C ASN A 60 -1.46 5.51 -5.86
N TYR A 61 -2.57 5.61 -5.14
CA TYR A 61 -2.56 6.06 -3.76
C TYR A 61 -3.62 5.33 -2.96
N GLY A 62 -3.33 5.08 -1.70
CA GLY A 62 -4.22 4.28 -0.88
C GLY A 62 -3.71 4.10 0.53
N PHE A 63 -4.46 3.28 1.27
CA PHE A 63 -4.06 2.81 2.57
C PHE A 63 -4.29 1.32 2.69
N SER A 64 -3.54 0.70 3.59
CA SER A 64 -3.70 -0.69 3.95
C SER A 64 -3.56 -0.88 5.45
N VAL A 65 -4.25 -1.88 5.94
CA VAL A 65 -4.23 -2.33 7.33
C VAL A 65 -4.00 -3.83 7.31
N GLU A 66 -3.03 -4.29 8.08
CA GLU A 66 -2.66 -5.70 8.19
C GLU A 66 -2.61 -6.08 9.67
N ALA A 67 -3.29 -7.16 10.04
CA ALA A 67 -3.24 -7.77 11.36
C ALA A 67 -2.56 -9.13 11.26
N ARG A 68 -1.49 -9.30 12.02
CA ARG A 68 -0.74 -10.56 12.11
C ARG A 68 -0.84 -11.13 13.52
N ARG A 69 -1.24 -12.40 13.61
CA ARG A 69 -1.37 -13.12 14.88
C ARG A 69 -0.72 -14.51 14.79
N PRO A 70 0.08 -14.92 15.78
CA PRO A 70 0.54 -16.30 15.89
C PRO A 70 -0.64 -17.22 16.23
N ILE A 71 -0.88 -18.23 15.41
CA ILE A 71 -1.90 -19.27 15.62
C ILE A 71 -1.27 -20.45 16.37
N TYR A 72 -0.05 -20.84 15.96
CA TYR A 72 0.77 -21.84 16.62
C TYR A 72 2.21 -21.32 16.80
N SER A 73 3.08 -22.12 17.41
CA SER A 73 4.48 -21.73 17.64
C SER A 73 5.26 -21.44 16.35
N TRP A 74 4.82 -22.00 15.22
CA TRP A 74 5.46 -21.86 13.90
C TRP A 74 4.51 -21.36 12.79
N ILE A 75 3.25 -21.03 13.11
CA ILE A 75 2.27 -20.55 12.12
C ILE A 75 1.72 -19.20 12.54
N TYR A 76 1.78 -18.24 11.63
CA TYR A 76 1.19 -16.92 11.76
C TYR A 76 0.05 -16.76 10.78
N GLY A 77 -1.11 -16.36 11.29
CA GLY A 77 -2.20 -15.86 10.46
C GLY A 77 -1.99 -14.39 10.16
N VAL A 78 -2.20 -14.01 8.90
CA VAL A 78 -2.17 -12.63 8.43
C VAL A 78 -3.50 -12.34 7.76
N LEU A 79 -4.14 -11.26 8.20
CA LEU A 79 -5.33 -10.70 7.57
C LEU A 79 -5.01 -9.26 7.13
N GLY A 80 -5.21 -8.96 5.86
CA GLY A 80 -4.97 -7.64 5.29
C GLY A 80 -6.23 -7.08 4.65
N TYR A 81 -6.38 -5.77 4.72
CA TYR A 81 -7.33 -4.99 3.95
C TYR A 81 -6.59 -3.82 3.30
N SER A 82 -6.78 -3.63 2.01
CA SER A 82 -6.23 -2.48 1.28
C SER A 82 -7.32 -1.79 0.48
N LEU A 83 -7.31 -0.46 0.55
CA LEU A 83 -8.11 0.39 -0.31
C LEU A 83 -7.14 1.27 -1.11
N GLN A 84 -7.16 1.09 -2.43
CA GLN A 84 -6.28 1.78 -3.35
C GLN A 84 -7.11 2.45 -4.44
N ASN A 85 -6.74 3.65 -4.82
CA ASN A 85 -7.17 4.29 -6.04
C ASN A 85 -6.01 4.24 -7.03
N TYR A 86 -6.31 3.84 -8.26
CA TYR A 86 -5.39 4.01 -9.37
C TYR A 86 -6.02 4.96 -10.39
N ASP A 87 -5.24 5.92 -10.83
CA ASP A 87 -5.62 6.93 -11.80
C ASP A 87 -4.75 6.77 -13.04
N ILE A 88 -5.40 6.55 -14.17
CA ILE A 88 -4.76 6.44 -15.49
C ILE A 88 -5.01 7.74 -16.24
N TYR A 89 -3.94 8.49 -16.49
CA TYR A 89 -4.00 9.80 -17.15
C TYR A 89 -2.92 9.92 -18.22
N ASN A 90 -3.00 10.98 -19.04
CA ASN A 90 -2.05 11.27 -20.12
C ASN A 90 -1.88 10.12 -21.14
N LEU A 91 -2.98 9.78 -21.80
CA LEU A 91 -3.01 8.76 -22.86
C LEU A 91 -2.37 9.30 -24.16
N ALA A 92 -1.43 8.57 -24.74
CA ALA A 92 -0.88 8.87 -26.07
C ALA A 92 -1.93 8.72 -27.18
N SER A 93 -1.75 9.43 -28.30
CA SER A 93 -2.64 9.35 -29.46
C SER A 93 -2.57 7.97 -30.13
N GLY A 94 -3.72 7.32 -30.37
CA GLY A 94 -3.80 6.03 -31.08
C GLY A 94 -3.79 4.78 -30.19
N ILE A 95 -4.17 4.92 -28.92
CA ILE A 95 -4.28 3.81 -27.97
C ILE A 95 -5.52 2.96 -28.24
N SER A 96 -5.49 1.69 -27.83
CA SER A 96 -6.62 0.78 -28.00
C SER A 96 -7.86 1.28 -27.22
N PRO A 97 -9.08 1.10 -27.77
CA PRO A 97 -10.31 1.56 -27.12
C PRO A 97 -10.52 1.01 -25.70
N GLN A 98 -9.95 -0.16 -25.40
CA GLN A 98 -10.03 -0.80 -24.09
C GLN A 98 -9.24 -0.05 -23.00
N ILE A 99 -8.12 0.58 -23.35
CA ILE A 99 -7.32 1.35 -22.40
C ILE A 99 -7.93 2.76 -22.25
N GLU A 100 -8.54 3.28 -23.32
CA GLU A 100 -9.26 4.56 -23.26
C GLU A 100 -10.49 4.49 -22.34
N SER A 101 -11.19 3.35 -22.28
CA SER A 101 -12.31 3.15 -21.35
C SER A 101 -11.89 3.05 -19.88
N GLU A 102 -10.65 2.67 -19.60
CA GLU A 102 -10.08 2.58 -18.24
C GLU A 102 -9.50 3.91 -17.78
N LYS A 103 -9.62 4.98 -18.59
CA LYS A 103 -9.19 6.32 -18.25
C LYS A 103 -9.98 6.85 -17.03
N GLY A 104 -9.23 7.40 -16.09
CA GLY A 104 -9.78 8.02 -14.89
C GLY A 104 -9.42 7.25 -13.64
N THR A 105 -10.14 7.56 -12.56
CA THR A 105 -9.87 7.04 -11.23
C THR A 105 -10.74 5.82 -10.95
N THR A 106 -10.09 4.71 -10.64
CA THR A 106 -10.77 3.48 -10.21
C THR A 106 -10.37 3.14 -8.78
N THR A 107 -11.38 2.88 -7.96
CA THR A 107 -11.23 2.46 -6.56
C THR A 107 -11.21 0.93 -6.50
N GLN A 108 -10.15 0.37 -5.94
CA GLN A 108 -9.98 -1.04 -5.66
C GLN A 108 -9.93 -1.28 -4.15
N SER A 109 -10.83 -2.13 -3.67
CA SER A 109 -10.74 -2.72 -2.33
C SER A 109 -10.30 -4.17 -2.44
N MET A 110 -9.42 -4.60 -1.55
CA MET A 110 -8.90 -5.96 -1.52
C MET A 110 -8.77 -6.45 -0.08
N VAL A 111 -9.21 -7.69 0.15
CA VAL A 111 -9.04 -8.40 1.41
C VAL A 111 -8.11 -9.57 1.14
N THR A 112 -7.08 -9.75 1.97
CA THR A 112 -6.12 -10.84 1.87
C THR A 112 -6.08 -11.64 3.16
N GLY A 113 -6.05 -12.96 3.05
CA GLY A 113 -5.78 -13.86 4.16
C GLY A 113 -4.64 -14.81 3.80
N SER A 114 -3.65 -14.95 4.66
CA SER A 114 -2.56 -15.90 4.46
C SER A 114 -2.08 -16.53 5.77
N LEU A 115 -1.44 -17.70 5.64
CA LEU A 115 -0.74 -18.38 6.71
C LEU A 115 0.75 -18.43 6.35
N VAL A 116 1.61 -18.00 7.28
CA VAL A 116 3.07 -17.86 7.07
C VAL A 116 3.83 -18.50 8.22
#